data_AF-A0A3N6M6P5-F1
#
_entry.id   AF-A0A3N6M6P5-F1
#
_cell.length_a   1.000
_cell.length_b   1.000
_cell.length_c   1.000
_cell.angle_alpha   90.00
_cell.angle_beta   90.00
_cell.angle_gamma   90.00
#
_symmetry.space_group_name_H-M   'P 1'
#
loop_
_entity.id
_entity.type
_entity.pdbx_description
1 polymer ?
#
loop_
_entity_poly.entity_id
_entity_poly.type
_entity_poly.pdbx_seq_one_letter_code
_entity_poly.pdbx_strand_id
1 'polypeptide(L)'
;MIIRGKDMAVSLLAVGTAAVAGYLLRSSRSRDDSPRSKADLGARLVDRDEIPADATVVDVSSRRLDEIPGARRAIERAVRNRAREDWEHVTLDRGGAWSVVDAIRDSLPYYDGSDSRYNGVYVHYENRFVVLDAIGWARLEESLY
;
A
#
# COMPACT_ATOMS: atom_id res chain seq x y z
N MET A 1 -39.02 -68.76 -12.62
CA MET A 1 -37.84 -68.92 -11.73
C MET A 1 -37.31 -67.54 -11.43
N ILE A 2 -37.22 -67.19 -10.14
CA ILE A 2 -36.94 -65.85 -9.58
C ILE A 2 -35.45 -65.76 -9.22
N ILE A 3 -34.75 -64.69 -9.65
CA ILE A 3 -33.64 -63.99 -8.95
C ILE A 3 -33.57 -62.60 -9.63
N ARG A 4 -34.21 -61.50 -9.20
CA ARG A 4 -34.11 -60.66 -7.98
C ARG A 4 -32.68 -60.29 -7.59
N GLY A 5 -32.29 -59.06 -7.95
CA GLY A 5 -31.02 -58.42 -7.56
C GLY A 5 -31.08 -56.91 -7.78
N LYS A 6 -31.94 -56.25 -7.02
CA LYS A 6 -31.95 -54.79 -6.80
C LYS A 6 -30.93 -54.53 -5.70
N ASP A 7 -30.00 -53.59 -5.87
CA ASP A 7 -29.73 -52.58 -4.85
C ASP A 7 -28.79 -51.47 -5.32
N MET A 8 -29.26 -50.25 -5.09
CA MET A 8 -28.54 -49.00 -5.13
C MET A 8 -27.67 -48.88 -3.87
N ALA A 9 -26.46 -48.35 -3.98
CA ALA A 9 -25.69 -47.79 -2.86
C ALA A 9 -24.84 -46.65 -3.43
N VAL A 10 -25.31 -45.40 -3.45
CA VAL A 10 -25.27 -44.38 -2.38
C VAL A 10 -23.84 -44.11 -1.89
N SER A 11 -23.41 -42.88 -2.18
CA SER A 11 -22.19 -42.19 -1.80
C SER A 11 -21.83 -42.29 -0.32
N LEU A 12 -20.54 -42.41 -0.02
CA LEU A 12 -19.98 -42.06 1.28
C LEU A 12 -18.84 -41.05 1.09
N LEU A 13 -19.24 -39.79 1.20
CA LEU A 13 -18.41 -38.63 1.44
C LEU A 13 -17.61 -38.85 2.73
N ALA A 14 -16.29 -38.99 2.63
CA ALA A 14 -15.42 -38.99 3.81
C ALA A 14 -15.18 -37.54 4.25
N VAL A 15 -16.11 -37.01 5.04
CA VAL A 15 -15.95 -35.77 5.78
C VAL A 15 -15.15 -36.08 7.04
N GLY A 16 -13.85 -35.77 7.04
CA GLY A 16 -13.00 -35.87 8.23
C GLY A 16 -13.17 -34.64 9.11
N THR A 17 -13.86 -34.78 10.25
CA THR A 17 -14.04 -33.69 11.23
C THR A 17 -13.16 -33.89 12.46
N ALA A 18 -12.30 -32.89 12.68
CA ALA A 18 -11.75 -32.31 13.92
C ALA A 18 -11.37 -33.20 15.13
N ALA A 19 -10.12 -33.05 15.56
CA ALA A 19 -9.75 -33.06 16.98
C ALA A 19 -9.28 -31.64 17.36
N VAL A 20 -10.17 -30.87 17.99
CA VAL A 20 -9.83 -29.60 18.65
C VAL A 20 -9.70 -29.89 20.14
N ALA A 21 -8.46 -30.02 20.61
CA ALA A 21 -8.07 -29.70 21.98
C ALA A 21 -7.42 -28.30 21.90
N GLY A 22 -7.87 -27.24 22.53
CA GLY A 22 -8.49 -27.14 23.84
C GLY A 22 -7.44 -26.62 24.83
N TYR A 23 -7.05 -25.35 24.73
CA TYR A 23 -6.69 -24.59 25.93
C TYR A 23 -6.85 -23.08 25.74
N LEU A 24 -7.81 -22.54 26.49
CA LEU A 24 -7.99 -21.12 26.75
C LEU A 24 -6.83 -20.62 27.62
N LEU A 25 -6.01 -19.72 27.10
CA LEU A 25 -5.32 -18.74 27.93
C LEU A 25 -5.68 -17.34 27.47
N ARG A 26 -6.64 -16.80 28.20
CA ARG A 26 -6.96 -15.39 28.35
C ARG A 26 -5.67 -14.59 28.55
N SER A 27 -5.25 -13.87 27.53
CA SER A 27 -4.44 -12.67 27.68
C SER A 27 -5.27 -11.49 27.20
N SER A 28 -6.02 -10.90 28.15
CA SER A 28 -6.49 -9.53 28.03
C SER A 28 -5.28 -8.61 28.00
N ARG A 29 -4.68 -8.45 26.82
CA ARG A 29 -3.81 -7.33 26.54
C ARG A 29 -4.34 -6.77 25.23
N SER A 30 -5.05 -5.65 25.33
CA SER A 30 -5.35 -4.79 24.18
C SER A 30 -4.02 -4.47 23.50
N ARG A 31 -3.60 -5.34 22.59
CA ARG A 31 -2.75 -4.95 21.48
C ARG A 31 -3.74 -4.41 20.47
N ASP A 32 -3.55 -3.14 20.20
CA ASP A 32 -4.05 -2.50 19.00
C ASP A 32 -3.40 -3.23 17.81
N ASP A 33 -3.87 -4.44 17.49
CA ASP A 33 -3.49 -5.21 16.31
C ASP A 33 -4.19 -4.57 15.11
N SER A 34 -3.77 -3.35 14.82
CA SER A 34 -4.02 -2.74 13.53
C SER A 34 -3.32 -3.62 12.50
N PRO A 35 -4.05 -4.22 11.53
CA PRO A 35 -3.47 -5.15 10.57
C PRO A 35 -2.28 -4.50 9.87
N ARG A 36 -1.11 -5.14 9.97
CA ARG A 36 0.11 -4.67 9.31
C ARG A 36 -0.21 -4.52 7.83
N SER A 37 0.04 -3.36 7.28
CA SER A 37 -0.26 -3.08 5.89
C SER A 37 0.96 -2.44 5.27
N LYS A 38 1.27 -2.81 4.03
CA LYS A 38 2.40 -2.25 3.30
C LYS A 38 1.86 -1.28 2.26
N ALA A 39 2.42 -0.07 2.28
CA ALA A 39 2.27 0.89 1.21
C ALA A 39 3.66 1.25 0.69
N ASP A 40 3.78 1.41 -0.61
CA ASP A 40 4.98 1.95 -1.22
C ASP A 40 4.78 3.44 -1.51
N LEU A 41 5.63 4.27 -0.93
CA LEU A 41 5.69 5.68 -1.31
C LEU A 41 6.62 5.82 -2.49
N GLY A 42 6.05 6.15 -3.65
CA GLY A 42 6.75 6.32 -4.91
C GLY A 42 7.23 7.75 -5.12
N ALA A 43 8.40 7.89 -5.73
CA ALA A 43 8.97 9.13 -6.22
C ALA A 43 9.51 8.96 -7.64
N ARG A 44 9.23 9.94 -8.51
CA ARG A 44 9.71 9.97 -9.90
C ARG A 44 10.10 11.38 -10.30
N LEU A 45 11.19 11.52 -11.04
CA LEU A 45 11.60 12.78 -11.67
C LEU A 45 10.67 13.12 -12.84
N VAL A 46 10.29 14.38 -12.90
CA VAL A 46 9.50 14.96 -13.99
C VAL A 46 10.19 16.22 -14.51
N ASP A 47 10.03 16.49 -15.79
CA ASP A 47 10.44 17.77 -16.37
C ASP A 47 9.40 18.86 -16.04
N ARG A 48 9.81 20.12 -16.18
CA ARG A 48 8.97 21.26 -15.76
C ARG A 48 7.68 21.35 -16.57
N ASP A 49 7.73 20.99 -17.84
CA ASP A 49 6.58 20.94 -18.76
C ASP A 49 5.65 19.74 -18.49
N GLU A 50 6.04 18.82 -17.62
CA GLU A 50 5.20 17.73 -17.14
C GLU A 50 4.38 18.09 -15.89
N ILE A 51 4.63 19.26 -15.31
CA ILE A 51 3.89 19.77 -14.15
C ILE A 51 2.61 20.46 -14.65
N PRO A 52 1.42 20.05 -14.17
CA PRO A 52 0.17 20.74 -14.46
C PRO A 52 0.22 22.22 -14.05
N ALA A 53 -0.40 23.08 -14.84
CA ALA A 53 -0.33 24.53 -14.62
C ALA A 53 -1.00 24.98 -13.31
N ASP A 54 -1.94 24.19 -12.79
CA ASP A 54 -2.68 24.39 -11.56
C ASP A 54 -2.14 23.56 -10.37
N ALA A 55 -1.15 22.69 -10.60
CA ALA A 55 -0.51 21.94 -9.54
C ALA A 55 0.34 22.86 -8.65
N THR A 56 0.20 22.72 -7.33
CA THR A 56 1.08 23.42 -6.39
C THR A 56 2.39 22.66 -6.24
N VAL A 57 3.51 23.34 -6.53
CA VAL A 57 4.84 22.77 -6.31
C VAL A 57 5.34 23.13 -4.91
N VAL A 58 5.67 22.11 -4.12
CA VAL A 58 6.15 22.24 -2.75
C VAL A 58 7.68 22.19 -2.72
N ASP A 59 8.33 23.04 -1.91
CA ASP A 59 9.77 22.94 -1.73
C ASP A 59 10.14 21.75 -0.81
N VAL A 60 11.25 21.04 -1.09
CA VAL A 60 11.70 19.93 -0.25
C VAL A 60 11.95 20.31 1.22
N SER A 61 12.26 21.58 1.50
CA SER A 61 12.43 22.07 2.87
C SER A 61 11.10 22.27 3.62
N SER A 62 9.96 22.09 2.95
CA SER A 62 8.64 22.17 3.57
C SER A 62 8.48 21.18 4.71
N ARG A 63 8.09 21.68 5.88
CA ARG A 63 7.82 20.85 7.08
C ARG A 63 6.69 19.85 6.84
N ARG A 64 5.78 20.12 5.92
CA ARG A 64 4.69 19.20 5.57
C ARG A 64 5.20 17.90 4.94
N LEU A 65 6.38 17.89 4.32
CA LEU A 65 7.01 16.66 3.83
C LEU A 65 7.56 15.80 4.98
N ASP A 66 7.87 16.39 6.14
CA ASP A 66 8.34 15.64 7.32
C ASP A 66 7.22 14.86 7.99
N GLU A 67 5.96 15.26 7.75
CA GLU A 67 4.77 14.56 8.21
C GLU A 67 4.54 13.25 7.46
N ILE A 68 5.15 13.09 6.28
CA ILE A 68 5.01 11.90 5.43
C ILE A 68 6.22 10.98 5.62
N PRO A 69 6.03 9.82 6.27
CA PRO A 69 7.11 8.88 6.50
C PRO A 69 7.76 8.46 5.17
N GLY A 70 9.09 8.54 5.09
CA GLY A 70 9.84 8.09 3.92
C GLY A 70 9.82 9.02 2.71
N ALA A 71 9.08 10.14 2.72
CA ALA A 71 8.99 11.05 1.57
C ALA A 71 10.35 11.60 1.14
N ARG A 72 11.12 12.15 2.09
CA ARG A 72 12.50 12.62 1.81
C ARG A 72 13.37 11.52 1.23
N ARG A 73 13.30 10.32 1.81
CA ARG A 73 14.09 9.17 1.36
C ARG A 73 13.69 8.73 -0.06
N ALA A 74 12.40 8.74 -0.38
CA ALA A 74 11.92 8.42 -1.72
C ALA A 74 12.41 9.45 -2.74
N ILE A 75 12.30 10.75 -2.43
CA ILE A 75 12.83 11.84 -3.27
C ILE A 75 14.33 11.68 -3.51
N GLU A 76 15.12 11.51 -2.44
CA GLU A 76 16.57 11.35 -2.54
C GLU A 76 16.96 10.15 -3.41
N ARG A 77 16.23 9.02 -3.29
CA ARG A 77 16.44 7.84 -4.14
C ARG A 77 16.14 8.14 -5.60
N ALA A 78 14.99 8.76 -5.89
CA ALA A 78 14.59 9.11 -7.25
C ALA A 78 15.60 10.05 -7.91
N VAL A 79 16.08 11.07 -7.18
CA VAL A 79 17.08 12.03 -7.69
C VAL A 79 18.43 11.33 -7.92
N ARG A 80 18.89 10.52 -6.97
CA ARG A 80 20.16 9.78 -7.06
C ARG A 80 20.16 8.79 -8.24
N ASN A 81 19.07 8.05 -8.41
CA ASN A 81 18.94 7.03 -9.43
C ASN A 81 18.44 7.57 -10.77
N ARG A 82 18.15 8.88 -10.86
CA ARG A 82 17.57 9.53 -12.04
C ARG A 82 16.29 8.84 -12.54
N ALA A 83 15.40 8.49 -11.60
CA ALA A 83 14.18 7.73 -11.84
C ALA A 83 13.18 8.54 -12.69
N ARG A 84 13.30 8.44 -14.02
CA ARG A 84 12.45 9.15 -15.00
C ARG A 84 11.46 8.25 -15.71
N GLU A 85 11.78 6.98 -15.87
CA GLU A 85 10.94 5.99 -16.57
C GLU A 85 10.16 5.14 -15.56
N ASP A 86 10.83 4.78 -14.46
CA ASP A 86 10.29 4.00 -13.36
C ASP A 86 10.16 4.84 -12.07
N TRP A 87 9.36 4.33 -11.14
CA TRP A 87 9.19 4.89 -9.81
C TRP A 87 10.19 4.27 -8.83
N GLU A 88 10.97 5.11 -8.15
CA GLU A 88 11.68 4.68 -6.96
C GLU A 88 10.72 4.69 -5.79
N HIS A 89 10.80 3.68 -4.92
CA HIS A 89 9.87 3.59 -3.80
C HIS A 89 10.55 3.28 -2.48
N VAL A 90 9.83 3.63 -1.42
CA VAL A 90 10.14 3.24 -0.05
C VAL A 90 8.92 2.52 0.50
N THR A 91 9.10 1.24 0.84
CA THR A 91 8.06 0.46 1.53
C THR A 91 7.95 0.92 2.97
N LEU A 92 6.74 1.26 3.37
CA LEU A 92 6.38 1.68 4.72
C LEU A 92 5.62 0.52 5.39
N ASP A 93 6.16 0.06 6.52
CA ASP A 93 5.55 -0.96 7.38
C ASP A 93 5.04 -0.24 8.64
N ARG A 94 3.80 0.27 8.56
CA ARG A 94 3.07 0.89 9.68
C ARG A 94 1.60 0.47 9.63
N GLY A 95 0.87 0.72 10.72
CA GLY A 95 -0.57 0.45 10.82
C GLY A 95 -1.34 1.13 9.68
N GLY A 96 -1.72 0.32 8.68
CA GLY A 96 -2.53 0.74 7.53
C GLY A 96 -1.75 1.41 6.39
N ALA A 97 -1.75 0.77 5.22
CA ALA A 97 -1.34 1.35 3.94
C ALA A 97 -2.17 2.60 3.61
N TRP A 98 -3.40 2.63 4.13
CA TRP A 98 -4.33 3.73 4.07
C TRP A 98 -3.80 5.00 4.76
N SER A 99 -3.05 4.86 5.86
CA SER A 99 -2.50 6.02 6.59
C SER A 99 -1.46 6.80 5.78
N VAL A 100 -0.79 6.18 4.82
CA VAL A 100 0.19 6.86 3.95
C VAL A 100 -0.53 7.63 2.85
N VAL A 101 -1.55 7.04 2.25
CA VAL A 101 -2.40 7.68 1.24
C VAL A 101 -3.09 8.90 1.83
N ASP A 102 -3.71 8.75 3.01
CA ASP A 102 -4.39 9.85 3.71
C ASP A 102 -3.39 10.94 4.10
N ALA A 103 -2.21 10.59 4.63
CA ALA A 103 -1.18 11.58 4.95
C ALA A 103 -0.72 12.38 3.73
N ILE A 104 -0.59 11.76 2.55
CA ILE A 104 -0.23 12.47 1.32
C ILE A 104 -1.36 13.41 0.88
N ARG A 105 -2.61 12.91 0.87
CA ARG A 105 -3.78 13.66 0.40
C ARG A 105 -4.17 14.80 1.35
N ASP A 106 -3.96 14.63 2.66
CA ASP A 106 -4.36 15.59 3.68
C ASP A 106 -3.25 16.60 4.03
N SER A 107 -1.98 16.19 4.06
CA SER A 107 -0.88 17.08 4.49
C SER A 107 -0.30 17.92 3.36
N LEU A 108 -0.47 17.54 2.10
CA LEU A 108 0.14 18.22 0.96
C LEU A 108 -0.89 18.61 -0.10
N PRO A 109 -0.62 19.64 -0.92
CA PRO A 109 -1.48 20.00 -2.03
C PRO A 109 -1.37 18.92 -3.12
N TYR A 110 -2.08 17.80 -2.90
CA TYR A 110 -2.13 16.68 -3.81
C TYR A 110 -2.88 17.10 -5.07
N TYR A 111 -2.21 16.95 -6.21
CA TYR A 111 -2.84 17.11 -7.50
C TYR A 111 -3.56 15.81 -7.88
N ASP A 112 -4.89 15.89 -8.00
CA ASP A 112 -5.75 14.82 -8.48
C ASP A 112 -6.36 15.29 -9.81
N GLY A 113 -5.60 15.06 -10.89
CA GLY A 113 -5.95 15.49 -12.23
C GLY A 113 -6.66 14.39 -13.02
N SER A 114 -7.42 14.83 -14.03
CA SER A 114 -8.00 13.93 -15.04
C SER A 114 -7.20 13.87 -16.34
N ASP A 115 -6.20 14.74 -16.48
CA ASP A 115 -5.30 14.76 -17.62
C ASP A 115 -4.28 13.62 -17.56
N SER A 116 -3.61 13.32 -18.66
CA SER A 116 -2.58 12.26 -18.76
C SER A 116 -1.30 12.54 -17.94
N ARG A 117 -1.36 13.46 -16.97
CA ARG A 117 -0.28 13.81 -16.04
C ARG A 117 -0.35 12.92 -14.81
N TYR A 118 0.75 12.83 -14.08
CA TYR A 118 0.79 12.03 -12.86
C TYR A 118 0.00 12.70 -11.75
N ASN A 119 -0.85 11.92 -11.07
CA ASN A 119 -1.43 12.34 -9.81
C ASN A 119 -0.34 12.28 -8.73
N GLY A 120 -0.40 13.19 -7.77
CA GLY A 120 0.64 13.26 -6.75
C GLY A 120 0.92 14.64 -6.22
N VAL A 121 1.91 14.69 -5.33
CA VAL A 121 2.48 15.94 -4.84
C VAL A 121 3.72 16.26 -5.67
N TYR A 122 3.72 17.43 -6.28
CA TYR A 122 4.87 17.93 -7.01
C TYR A 122 5.82 18.63 -6.04
N VAL A 123 7.09 18.22 -6.06
CA VAL A 123 8.14 18.71 -5.16
C VAL A 123 9.30 19.27 -5.98
N HIS A 124 9.75 20.46 -5.61
CA HIS A 124 11.00 21.03 -6.08
C HIS A 124 12.15 20.60 -5.16
N TYR A 125 13.15 19.92 -5.74
CA TYR A 125 14.36 19.46 -5.06
C TYR A 125 15.58 19.98 -5.80
N GLU A 126 16.31 20.92 -5.18
CA GLU A 126 17.46 21.63 -5.76
C GLU A 126 17.11 22.35 -7.07
N ASN A 127 17.29 21.69 -8.22
CA ASN A 127 17.00 22.22 -9.56
C ASN A 127 16.25 21.19 -10.41
N ARG A 128 15.47 20.33 -9.75
CA ARG A 128 14.69 19.24 -10.38
C ARG A 128 13.30 19.19 -9.76
N PHE A 129 12.38 18.58 -10.49
CA PHE A 129 11.03 18.33 -10.02
C PHE A 129 10.81 16.83 -9.84
N VAL A 130 10.13 16.49 -8.75
CA VAL A 130 9.77 15.13 -8.39
C VAL A 130 8.28 15.06 -8.12
N VAL A 131 7.59 14.07 -8.65
CA VAL A 131 6.23 13.72 -8.24
C VAL A 131 6.28 12.61 -7.20
N LEU A 132 5.55 12.81 -6.10
CA LEU A 132 5.34 11.84 -5.04
C LEU A 132 3.92 11.29 -5.10
N ASP A 133 3.78 9.97 -5.04
CA ASP A 133 2.46 9.34 -4.97
C ASP A 133 2.51 8.03 -4.15
N ALA A 134 1.38 7.65 -3.58
CA ALA A 134 1.25 6.32 -2.98
C ALA A 134 1.02 5.29 -4.08
N ILE A 135 2.04 4.48 -4.34
CA ILE A 135 1.99 3.39 -5.32
C ILE A 135 1.89 2.05 -4.59
N GLY A 136 1.33 1.01 -5.21
CA GLY A 136 1.38 -0.36 -4.69
C GLY A 136 0.99 -0.51 -3.22
N TRP A 137 -0.31 -0.50 -2.91
CA TRP A 137 -0.81 -0.84 -1.57
C TRP A 137 -1.30 -2.28 -1.53
N ALA A 138 -0.88 -3.02 -0.50
CA ALA A 138 -1.38 -4.36 -0.21
C ALA A 138 -1.74 -4.47 1.26
N ARG A 139 -2.98 -4.89 1.53
CA ARG A 139 -3.38 -5.31 2.87
C ARG A 139 -2.69 -6.65 3.12
N LEU A 140 -1.77 -6.69 4.09
CA LEU A 140 -1.25 -7.97 4.54
C LEU A 140 -2.29 -8.51 5.51
N GLU A 141 -3.05 -9.53 5.11
CA GLU A 141 -3.72 -10.36 6.09
C GLU A 141 -2.61 -11.07 6.88
N GLU A 142 -2.60 -10.90 8.21
CA GLU A 142 -1.70 -11.69 9.03
C GLU A 142 -2.07 -13.16 8.86
N SER A 143 -1.11 -13.93 8.34
CA SER A 143 -1.24 -15.38 8.26
C SER A 143 -1.32 -15.91 9.69
N LEU A 144 -2.53 -16.25 10.11
CA LEU A 144 -2.81 -16.97 11.35
C LEU A 144 -2.18 -18.38 11.24
N TYR A 145 -0.95 -18.53 11.72
CA TYR A 145 -0.35 -19.83 12.04
C TYR A 145 0.23 -19.81 13.46
#